data_AF-A0AA97M0B0-F1
#
_entry.id   AF-A0AA97M0B0-F1
#
_cell.length_a   1.000
_cell.length_b   1.000
_cell.length_c   1.000
_cell.angle_alpha   90.00
_cell.angle_beta   90.00
_cell.angle_gamma   90.00
#
_symmetry.space_group_name_H-M   'P 1'
#
loop_
_entity.id
_entity.type
_entity.pdbx_description
1 polymer ?
#
loop_
_entity_poly.entity_id
_entity_poly.type
_entity_poly.pdbx_seq_one_letter_code
_entity_poly.pdbx_strand_id
1 'polypeptide(L)'
;MANQNPAPAQTTKKTPATRKTSLYRLRSTSPPDPEELRDMVLPRYLDRDGFHATPVEHGPVRGFLVTGTTVPGPADWCSALAALSGEPVVEENRTAFGLLLVRTHKAVYALTYGMGHLMIDPARIDPGFGIEFAVRCLDEERITKVRRQVMDARGRTDENSAASGEHIRGFGIEEFGEIVSQIAGKISGVPLTFTRDRTRAAHVTGTDRSVKLHLGSDPSDLLADLRSIEEVCARPNPLPEFEFITQVRPLAPKTEQAQYLDERLDSLLGAGDVSRMALAIPTECRDRFEFAESFKVKLGRRGELLTELDVSFLVDSVKDRTQGKRLHALREGRVEMFADTAAKDRLSRKVPADQWLTVEIPAEAVHYFYWQGRWYEVGAEYLTTIRRRVTELLAQPSTVPLPPWPSGKDETGYNELVAEQDGYVFFDKKNVHTGRLRGGGLEICDVLGPQGQLIHVKKAIKGSAPLNHLFAQARVSMETLRHDTEARSKFIEKIEDLAPGHPVDRSFATPTVVLGILLKDGVPLTVDSLFAFAQVSLLHTATALQGMGAKLEVVSISRDPRT
;
A
#
# COMPACT_ATOMS: atom_id res chain seq x y z
N MET A 1 53.63 -41.17 2.12
CA MET A 1 52.43 -41.65 2.82
C MET A 1 51.53 -40.44 3.06
N ALA A 2 50.51 -40.27 2.21
CA ALA A 2 49.57 -39.16 2.28
C ALA A 2 48.42 -39.55 3.20
N ASN A 3 48.20 -38.76 4.26
CA ASN A 3 47.11 -38.94 5.20
C ASN A 3 45.81 -38.45 4.54
N GLN A 4 44.99 -39.37 4.04
CA GLN A 4 43.62 -39.09 3.63
C GLN A 4 42.75 -39.00 4.89
N ASN A 5 42.36 -37.78 5.28
CA ASN A 5 41.27 -37.60 6.23
C ASN A 5 39.97 -38.07 5.57
N PRO A 6 39.17 -38.95 6.21
CA PRO A 6 37.87 -39.34 5.68
C PRO A 6 36.91 -38.15 5.77
N ALA A 7 36.11 -37.96 4.72
CA ALA A 7 35.03 -36.99 4.69
C ALA A 7 34.10 -37.20 5.90
N PRO A 8 33.60 -36.13 6.54
CA PRO A 8 32.70 -36.27 7.67
C PRO A 8 31.44 -36.99 7.22
N ALA A 9 31.10 -38.08 7.91
CA ALA A 9 29.87 -38.82 7.73
C ALA A 9 28.68 -37.86 7.83
N GLN A 10 27.96 -37.67 6.72
CA GLN A 10 26.69 -36.97 6.71
C GLN A 10 25.72 -37.76 7.59
N THR A 11 25.54 -37.31 8.82
CA THR A 11 24.39 -37.71 9.63
C THR A 11 23.15 -37.33 8.85
N THR A 12 22.44 -38.32 8.31
CA THR A 12 21.19 -38.13 7.59
C THR A 12 20.14 -37.61 8.57
N LYS A 13 20.09 -36.29 8.76
CA LYS A 13 18.96 -35.61 9.40
C LYS A 13 17.71 -36.05 8.62
N LYS A 14 16.75 -36.68 9.30
CA LYS A 14 15.45 -37.00 8.69
C LYS A 14 14.91 -35.74 8.01
N THR A 15 14.69 -35.81 6.70
CA THR A 15 14.11 -34.71 5.93
C THR A 15 12.79 -34.31 6.59
N PRO A 16 12.59 -33.03 6.94
CA PRO A 16 11.33 -32.62 7.54
C PRO A 16 10.18 -32.94 6.56
N ALA A 17 9.08 -33.47 7.09
CA ALA A 17 7.93 -33.89 6.29
C ALA A 17 7.30 -32.75 5.46
N THR A 18 7.58 -31.51 5.85
CA THR A 18 7.14 -30.31 5.13
C THR A 18 8.23 -29.24 5.11
N ARG A 19 8.10 -28.27 4.19
CA ARG A 19 8.99 -27.11 4.10
C ARG A 19 8.22 -25.83 3.78
N LYS A 20 8.58 -24.74 4.47
CA LYS A 20 8.06 -23.40 4.15
C LYS A 20 8.57 -22.99 2.76
N THR A 21 7.65 -22.81 1.82
CA THR A 21 7.91 -22.64 0.40
C THR A 21 7.08 -21.47 -0.13
N SER A 22 7.67 -20.64 -1.00
CA SER A 22 6.93 -19.63 -1.74
C SER A 22 6.36 -20.26 -3.00
N LEU A 23 5.04 -20.23 -3.12
CA LEU A 23 4.26 -20.84 -4.18
C LEU A 23 3.63 -19.75 -5.05
N TYR A 24 3.79 -19.87 -6.37
CA TYR A 24 3.18 -18.98 -7.36
C TYR A 24 2.25 -19.81 -8.24
N ARG A 25 1.10 -19.25 -8.63
CA ARG A 25 0.24 -19.80 -9.68
C ARG A 25 0.60 -19.11 -10.99
N LEU A 26 0.82 -19.89 -12.05
CA LEU A 26 1.20 -19.36 -13.37
C LEU A 26 0.03 -19.45 -14.33
N ARG A 27 -0.18 -18.38 -15.11
CA ARG A 27 -1.16 -18.29 -16.20
C ARG A 27 -0.61 -19.01 -17.42
N SER A 28 -1.43 -19.86 -18.03
CA SER A 28 -1.17 -20.47 -19.34
C SER A 28 -2.12 -19.92 -20.40
N THR A 29 -1.63 -19.78 -21.63
CA THR A 29 -2.39 -19.31 -22.79
C THR A 29 -3.11 -20.44 -23.54
N SER A 30 -2.78 -21.70 -23.25
CA SER A 30 -3.32 -22.93 -23.84
C SER A 30 -3.39 -24.05 -22.78
N PRO A 31 -4.24 -25.08 -22.94
CA PRO A 31 -4.20 -26.25 -22.06
C PRO A 31 -2.82 -26.88 -22.17
N PRO A 32 -2.02 -26.93 -21.08
CA PRO A 32 -0.58 -26.97 -21.25
C PRO A 32 -0.10 -28.32 -21.80
N ASP A 33 0.90 -28.31 -22.68
CA ASP A 33 1.69 -29.48 -23.07
C ASP A 33 2.94 -29.57 -22.15
N PRO A 34 3.45 -30.75 -21.74
CA PRO A 34 4.74 -30.89 -21.04
C PRO A 34 5.93 -30.05 -21.57
N GLU A 35 6.02 -29.74 -22.87
CA GLU A 35 7.07 -28.85 -23.40
C GLU A 35 6.88 -27.38 -23.00
N GLU A 36 5.66 -26.94 -22.65
CA GLU A 36 5.35 -25.54 -22.28
C GLU A 36 5.89 -25.12 -20.91
N LEU A 37 6.25 -26.06 -20.02
CA LEU A 37 6.78 -25.69 -18.70
C LEU A 37 8.14 -24.98 -18.79
N ARG A 38 8.97 -25.36 -19.78
CA ARG A 38 10.27 -24.72 -20.02
C ARG A 38 10.11 -23.25 -20.40
N ASP A 39 9.08 -22.93 -21.19
CA ASP A 39 8.78 -21.56 -21.66
C ASP A 39 8.27 -20.61 -20.56
N MET A 40 7.99 -21.15 -19.37
CA MET A 40 7.64 -20.37 -18.19
C MET A 40 8.87 -19.85 -17.42
N VAL A 41 10.07 -20.35 -17.77
CA VAL A 41 11.34 -19.92 -17.20
C VAL A 41 12.00 -18.89 -18.12
N LEU A 42 12.56 -17.82 -17.55
CA LEU A 42 13.29 -16.83 -18.33
C LEU A 42 14.51 -17.47 -19.04
N PRO A 43 14.67 -17.28 -20.38
CA PRO A 43 15.69 -17.98 -21.16
C PRO A 43 17.12 -17.87 -20.63
N ARG A 44 17.47 -16.73 -20.04
CA ARG A 44 18.80 -16.47 -19.46
C ARG A 44 19.22 -17.42 -18.32
N TYR A 45 18.30 -18.20 -17.76
CA TYR A 45 18.59 -19.17 -16.70
C TYR A 45 18.56 -20.62 -17.19
N LEU A 46 18.10 -20.85 -18.42
CA LEU A 46 18.01 -22.18 -19.01
C LEU A 46 19.35 -22.65 -19.56
N ASP A 47 20.12 -21.73 -20.15
CA ASP A 47 21.36 -22.05 -20.87
C ASP A 47 22.60 -21.35 -20.24
N ARG A 48 22.50 -20.97 -18.97
CA ARG A 48 23.56 -20.26 -18.24
C ARG A 48 24.48 -21.22 -17.51
N ASP A 49 25.79 -20.97 -17.58
CA ASP A 49 26.78 -21.71 -16.81
C ASP A 49 26.48 -21.71 -15.30
N GLY A 50 26.56 -22.88 -14.68
CA GLY A 50 26.21 -23.09 -13.27
C GLY A 50 24.71 -23.25 -12.99
N PHE A 51 23.88 -23.30 -14.04
CA PHE A 51 22.46 -23.67 -13.95
C PHE A 51 22.19 -25.00 -14.65
N HIS A 52 21.26 -25.76 -14.09
CA HIS A 52 20.79 -27.03 -14.62
C HIS A 52 19.28 -27.00 -14.71
N ALA A 53 18.76 -27.32 -15.89
CA ALA A 53 17.33 -27.34 -16.18
C ALA A 53 16.94 -28.72 -16.71
N THR A 54 16.04 -29.42 -16.01
CA THR A 54 15.68 -30.80 -16.32
C THR A 54 14.19 -31.04 -16.12
N PRO A 55 13.51 -31.74 -17.05
CA PRO A 55 12.18 -32.30 -16.80
C PRO A 55 12.20 -33.22 -15.57
N VAL A 56 11.10 -33.24 -14.81
CA VAL A 56 10.95 -34.07 -13.61
C VAL A 56 9.74 -34.96 -13.74
N GLU A 57 9.98 -36.26 -13.60
CA GLU A 57 8.96 -37.27 -13.37
C GLU A 57 9.30 -38.05 -12.10
N HIS A 58 8.59 -37.77 -11.00
CA HIS A 58 8.84 -38.44 -9.73
C HIS A 58 7.52 -38.74 -9.01
N GLY A 59 7.15 -40.02 -8.96
CA GLY A 59 5.84 -40.45 -8.44
C GLY A 59 4.71 -39.78 -9.24
N PRO A 60 3.75 -39.10 -8.60
CA PRO A 60 2.69 -38.38 -9.29
C PRO A 60 3.11 -36.98 -9.77
N VAL A 61 4.28 -36.47 -9.37
CA VAL A 61 4.76 -35.15 -9.81
C VAL A 61 5.27 -35.24 -11.25
N ARG A 62 4.74 -34.37 -12.10
CA ARG A 62 5.22 -34.07 -13.45
C ARG A 62 5.53 -32.58 -13.52
N GLY A 63 6.75 -32.24 -13.91
CA GLY A 63 7.25 -30.89 -13.73
C GLY A 63 8.55 -30.56 -14.44
N PHE A 64 9.10 -29.40 -14.12
CA PHE A 64 10.37 -28.91 -14.65
C PHE A 64 11.19 -28.28 -13.51
N LEU A 65 12.41 -28.76 -13.30
CA LEU A 65 13.30 -28.31 -12.24
C LEU A 65 14.42 -27.46 -12.83
N VAL A 66 14.63 -26.29 -12.26
CA VAL A 66 15.79 -25.45 -12.53
C VAL A 66 16.51 -25.17 -11.22
N THR A 67 17.79 -25.52 -11.15
CA THR A 67 18.67 -25.18 -10.03
C THR A 67 19.91 -24.48 -10.55
N GLY A 68 20.53 -23.65 -9.71
CA GLY A 68 21.80 -23.03 -10.06
C GLY A 68 22.42 -22.26 -8.92
N THR A 69 23.67 -21.90 -9.08
CA THR A 69 24.40 -21.06 -8.13
C THR A 69 25.17 -19.99 -8.89
N THR A 70 25.11 -18.74 -8.42
CA THR A 70 25.95 -17.67 -8.95
C THR A 70 26.99 -17.26 -7.92
N VAL A 71 28.21 -17.02 -8.41
CA VAL A 71 29.33 -16.51 -7.63
C VAL A 71 29.82 -15.25 -8.36
N PRO A 72 29.50 -14.03 -7.87
CA PRO A 72 29.87 -12.79 -8.54
C PRO A 72 31.35 -12.39 -8.33
N GLY A 73 32.10 -13.14 -7.50
CA GLY A 73 33.48 -12.86 -7.13
C GLY A 73 33.63 -12.50 -5.64
N PRO A 74 34.77 -11.90 -5.25
CA PRO A 74 35.00 -11.44 -3.89
C PRO A 74 33.92 -10.45 -3.43
N ALA A 75 33.56 -10.52 -2.16
CA ALA A 75 32.60 -9.61 -1.57
C ALA A 75 33.17 -8.19 -1.51
N ASP A 76 32.28 -7.22 -1.68
CA ASP A 76 32.53 -5.79 -1.83
C ASP A 76 33.28 -5.22 -0.62
N TRP A 77 32.97 -5.73 0.57
CA TRP A 77 33.58 -5.34 1.83
C TRP A 77 34.98 -5.93 2.04
N CYS A 78 35.41 -6.91 1.24
CA CYS A 78 36.74 -7.52 1.40
C CYS A 78 37.85 -6.49 1.21
N SER A 79 37.75 -5.59 0.23
CA SER A 79 38.76 -4.54 0.02
C SER A 79 38.81 -3.53 1.17
N ALA A 80 37.66 -3.17 1.73
CA ALA A 80 37.57 -2.26 2.85
C ALA A 80 38.17 -2.90 4.12
N LEU A 81 37.83 -4.16 4.39
CA LEU A 81 38.35 -4.86 5.55
C LEU A 81 39.85 -5.11 5.44
N ALA A 82 40.35 -5.47 4.26
CA ALA A 82 41.78 -5.63 4.01
C ALA A 82 42.57 -4.32 4.21
N ALA A 83 41.99 -3.18 3.79
CA ALA A 83 42.59 -1.87 4.00
C ALA A 83 42.64 -1.48 5.49
N LEU A 84 41.64 -1.89 6.29
CA LEU A 84 41.57 -1.60 7.72
C LEU A 84 42.44 -2.54 8.56
N SER A 85 42.53 -3.82 8.20
CA SER A 85 43.29 -4.82 8.94
C SER A 85 44.77 -4.87 8.56
N GLY A 86 45.11 -4.42 7.35
CA GLY A 86 46.43 -4.66 6.76
C GLY A 86 46.66 -6.10 6.29
N GLU A 87 45.62 -6.94 6.35
CA GLU A 87 45.67 -8.36 6.01
C GLU A 87 44.82 -8.63 4.75
N PRO A 88 45.23 -9.55 3.87
CA PRO A 88 44.41 -9.91 2.71
C PRO A 88 43.12 -10.60 3.18
N VAL A 89 41.97 -10.06 2.74
CA VAL A 89 40.64 -10.62 2.98
C VAL A 89 40.06 -11.05 1.62
N VAL A 90 39.70 -12.33 1.49
CA VAL A 90 39.13 -12.89 0.26
C VAL A 90 37.99 -13.82 0.62
N GLU A 91 36.77 -13.30 0.57
CA GLU A 91 35.55 -14.07 0.83
C GLU A 91 34.55 -13.85 -0.31
N GLU A 92 33.68 -14.82 -0.58
CA GLU A 92 32.73 -14.78 -1.70
C GLU A 92 31.28 -14.99 -1.25
N ASN A 93 30.36 -14.26 -1.87
CA ASN A 93 28.92 -14.47 -1.68
C ASN A 93 28.38 -15.48 -2.70
N ARG A 94 27.98 -16.67 -2.26
CA ARG A 94 27.36 -17.70 -3.13
C ARG A 94 25.84 -17.63 -3.04
N THR A 95 25.17 -17.30 -4.14
CA THR A 95 23.70 -17.20 -4.19
C THR A 95 23.10 -18.41 -4.88
N ALA A 96 22.24 -19.14 -4.18
CA ALA A 96 21.56 -20.34 -4.68
C ALA A 96 20.17 -20.04 -5.25
N PHE A 97 19.82 -20.75 -6.32
CA PHE A 97 18.57 -20.65 -7.06
C PHE A 97 17.93 -22.04 -7.16
N GLY A 98 16.63 -22.12 -6.84
CA GLY A 98 15.84 -23.34 -7.05
C GLY A 98 14.42 -23.02 -7.45
N LEU A 99 13.95 -23.62 -8.53
CA LEU A 99 12.59 -23.51 -9.04
C LEU A 99 12.10 -24.89 -9.47
N LEU A 100 10.98 -25.31 -8.92
CA LEU A 100 10.25 -26.49 -9.39
C LEU A 100 8.89 -26.04 -9.92
N LEU A 101 8.68 -26.21 -11.22
CA LEU A 101 7.37 -26.09 -11.84
C LEU A 101 6.65 -27.43 -11.72
N VAL A 102 5.44 -27.42 -11.15
CA VAL A 102 4.59 -28.60 -11.00
C VAL A 102 3.27 -28.34 -11.68
N ARG A 103 2.85 -29.29 -12.50
CA ARG A 103 1.55 -29.24 -13.17
C ARG A 103 0.50 -30.01 -12.37
N THR A 104 -0.67 -29.42 -12.25
CA THR A 104 -1.90 -30.10 -11.81
C THR A 104 -2.91 -30.16 -12.97
N HIS A 105 -4.09 -30.71 -12.73
CA HIS A 105 -5.18 -30.68 -13.71
C HIS A 105 -5.76 -29.26 -13.91
N LYS A 106 -5.58 -28.34 -12.94
CA LYS A 106 -6.17 -27.00 -13.00
C LYS A 106 -5.19 -25.89 -13.36
N ALA A 107 -3.92 -26.00 -12.94
CA ALA A 107 -2.95 -24.93 -13.09
C ALA A 107 -1.50 -25.44 -13.11
N VAL A 108 -0.58 -24.51 -13.42
CA VAL A 108 0.85 -24.71 -13.20
C VAL A 108 1.26 -23.91 -11.97
N TYR A 109 2.00 -24.56 -11.07
CA TYR A 109 2.52 -23.97 -9.86
C TYR A 109 4.04 -23.91 -9.89
N ALA A 110 4.60 -22.80 -9.43
CA ALA A 110 6.03 -22.62 -9.25
C ALA A 110 6.39 -22.60 -7.77
N LEU A 111 7.21 -23.56 -7.34
CA LEU A 111 7.80 -23.62 -6.01
C LEU A 111 9.21 -23.04 -6.08
N THR A 112 9.45 -21.97 -5.33
CA THR A 112 10.75 -21.28 -5.37
C THR A 112 11.53 -21.45 -4.08
N TYR A 113 12.85 -21.56 -4.22
CA TYR A 113 13.83 -21.67 -3.14
C TYR A 113 14.99 -20.72 -3.41
N GLY A 114 15.51 -20.09 -2.34
CA GLY A 114 16.52 -19.04 -2.47
C GLY A 114 16.04 -17.94 -3.41
N MET A 115 16.87 -17.59 -4.40
CA MET A 115 16.54 -16.58 -5.41
C MET A 115 15.78 -17.13 -6.62
N GLY A 116 15.18 -18.33 -6.52
CA GLY A 116 14.53 -18.99 -7.65
C GLY A 116 13.31 -18.26 -8.24
N HIS A 117 12.68 -17.37 -7.48
CA HIS A 117 11.58 -16.53 -7.99
C HIS A 117 12.01 -15.60 -9.13
N LEU A 118 13.31 -15.24 -9.20
CA LEU A 118 13.87 -14.44 -10.29
C LEU A 118 13.89 -15.18 -11.63
N MET A 119 13.73 -16.50 -11.63
CA MET A 119 13.72 -17.33 -12.84
C MET A 119 12.35 -17.38 -13.52
N ILE A 120 11.28 -16.97 -12.84
CA ILE A 120 9.91 -16.97 -13.37
C ILE A 120 9.71 -15.72 -14.23
N ASP A 121 9.06 -15.86 -15.39
CA ASP A 121 8.56 -14.70 -16.12
C ASP A 121 7.39 -14.03 -15.36
N PRO A 122 7.53 -12.78 -14.89
CA PRO A 122 6.48 -12.11 -14.14
C PRO A 122 5.20 -11.90 -14.93
N ALA A 123 5.26 -11.84 -16.26
CA ALA A 123 4.07 -11.73 -17.10
C ALA A 123 3.17 -12.95 -16.97
N ARG A 124 3.76 -14.12 -16.65
CA ARG A 124 3.03 -15.37 -16.43
C ARG A 124 2.53 -15.55 -15.02
N ILE A 125 3.01 -14.78 -14.05
CA ILE A 125 2.51 -14.88 -12.66
C ILE A 125 1.04 -14.46 -12.64
N ASP A 126 0.23 -15.25 -11.94
CA ASP A 126 -1.16 -14.92 -11.69
C ASP A 126 -1.25 -13.83 -10.61
N PRO A 127 -1.68 -12.60 -10.98
CA PRO A 127 -1.86 -11.52 -10.01
C PRO A 127 -2.93 -11.87 -8.97
N GLY A 128 -2.70 -11.43 -7.74
CA GLY A 128 -3.65 -11.57 -6.64
C GLY A 128 -3.74 -12.98 -6.05
N PHE A 129 -3.16 -14.01 -6.67
CA PHE A 129 -3.26 -15.41 -6.22
C PHE A 129 -3.03 -15.59 -4.70
N GLY A 130 -2.00 -14.96 -4.15
CA GLY A 130 -1.68 -15.08 -2.73
C GLY A 130 -2.73 -14.44 -1.83
N ILE A 131 -3.20 -13.24 -2.16
CA ILE A 131 -4.28 -12.54 -1.44
C ILE A 131 -5.58 -13.34 -1.58
N GLU A 132 -5.96 -13.75 -2.80
CA GLU A 132 -7.17 -14.51 -3.09
C GLU A 132 -7.27 -15.80 -2.27
N PHE A 133 -6.16 -16.54 -2.15
CA PHE A 133 -6.10 -17.73 -1.32
C PHE A 133 -6.23 -17.37 0.17
N ALA A 134 -5.50 -16.36 0.63
CA ALA A 134 -5.44 -16.00 2.04
C ALA A 134 -6.81 -15.54 2.58
N VAL A 135 -7.50 -14.63 1.89
CA VAL A 135 -8.81 -14.09 2.33
C VAL A 135 -9.94 -15.13 2.38
N ARG A 136 -9.71 -16.34 1.86
CA ARG A 136 -10.66 -17.47 1.86
C ARG A 136 -10.39 -18.52 2.94
N CYS A 137 -9.31 -18.36 3.71
CA CYS A 137 -8.92 -19.36 4.70
C CYS A 137 -8.24 -18.82 5.96
N LEU A 138 -7.93 -17.52 6.02
CA LEU A 138 -7.39 -16.89 7.22
C LEU A 138 -8.40 -16.87 8.37
N ASP A 139 -7.88 -17.05 9.58
CA ASP A 139 -8.60 -16.81 10.83
C ASP A 139 -8.50 -15.31 11.16
N GLU A 140 -9.65 -14.64 11.21
CA GLU A 140 -9.76 -13.19 11.41
C GLU A 140 -9.11 -12.71 12.71
N GLU A 141 -9.08 -13.53 13.76
CA GLU A 141 -8.51 -13.22 15.08
C GLU A 141 -7.01 -13.48 15.16
N ARG A 142 -6.41 -14.04 14.10
CA ARG A 142 -5.03 -14.54 14.11
C ARG A 142 -4.20 -13.94 12.98
N ILE A 143 -4.49 -12.69 12.62
CA ILE A 143 -3.73 -11.94 11.64
C ILE A 143 -2.48 -11.37 12.29
N THR A 144 -1.34 -11.62 11.68
CA THR A 144 -0.01 -11.28 12.22
C THR A 144 0.67 -10.17 11.44
N LYS A 145 0.28 -9.95 10.19
CA LYS A 145 0.85 -8.90 9.33
C LYS A 145 -0.14 -8.50 8.25
N VAL A 146 -0.25 -7.20 8.03
CA VAL A 146 -0.94 -6.63 6.88
C VAL A 146 -0.04 -5.58 6.27
N ARG A 147 0.08 -5.59 4.94
CA ARG A 147 0.71 -4.53 4.16
C ARG A 147 -0.30 -3.94 3.20
N ARG A 148 -0.36 -2.62 3.18
CA ARG A 148 -1.29 -1.85 2.37
C ARG A 148 -0.59 -0.75 1.61
N GLN A 149 -1.02 -0.53 0.38
CA GLN A 149 -0.64 0.62 -0.43
C GLN A 149 -1.73 1.68 -0.28
N VAL A 150 -1.38 2.82 0.28
CA VAL A 150 -2.26 3.98 0.36
C VAL A 150 -2.24 4.66 -1.01
N MET A 151 -3.42 4.82 -1.60
CA MET A 151 -3.56 5.39 -2.94
C MET A 151 -3.77 6.90 -2.88
N ASP A 152 -2.73 7.59 -2.40
CA ASP A 152 -2.63 9.05 -2.43
C ASP A 152 -1.42 9.51 -3.27
N ALA A 153 -1.31 10.82 -3.49
CA ALA A 153 -0.20 11.43 -4.22
C ALA A 153 1.18 11.29 -3.52
N ARG A 154 1.29 10.54 -2.41
CA ARG A 154 2.56 10.27 -1.71
C ARG A 154 3.08 8.86 -1.97
N GLY A 155 2.29 7.97 -2.57
CA GLY A 155 2.73 6.61 -2.91
C GLY A 155 3.14 5.77 -1.70
N ARG A 156 2.54 6.04 -0.53
CA ARG A 156 2.92 5.45 0.75
C ARG A 156 2.53 3.97 0.86
N THR A 157 3.45 3.14 1.35
CA THR A 157 3.13 1.77 1.79
C THR A 157 3.22 1.70 3.31
N ASP A 158 2.16 1.23 3.96
CA ASP A 158 2.15 0.93 5.39
C ASP A 158 2.28 -0.59 5.60
N GLU A 159 3.08 -1.01 6.59
CA GLU A 159 3.14 -2.40 7.06
C GLU A 159 2.92 -2.43 8.57
N ASN A 160 1.89 -3.16 8.99
CA ASN A 160 1.53 -3.33 10.39
C ASN A 160 1.71 -4.81 10.76
N SER A 161 2.29 -5.07 11.94
CA SER A 161 2.57 -6.43 12.43
C SER A 161 2.14 -6.60 13.88
N ALA A 162 1.49 -7.72 14.18
CA ALA A 162 1.08 -8.11 15.53
C ALA A 162 1.75 -9.44 15.90
N ALA A 163 2.61 -9.42 16.92
CA ALA A 163 3.46 -10.57 17.28
C ALA A 163 2.64 -11.82 17.67
N SER A 164 1.52 -11.62 18.37
CA SER A 164 0.66 -12.71 18.87
C SER A 164 -0.52 -13.04 17.94
N GLY A 165 -0.69 -12.27 16.88
CA GLY A 165 -1.94 -12.21 16.11
C GLY A 165 -2.96 -11.26 16.74
N GLU A 166 -3.80 -10.66 15.90
CA GLU A 166 -4.91 -9.78 16.28
C GLU A 166 -6.05 -9.91 15.26
N HIS A 167 -7.26 -9.46 15.64
CA HIS A 167 -8.39 -9.28 14.75
C HIS A 167 -8.03 -8.42 13.52
N ILE A 168 -8.50 -8.79 12.32
CA ILE A 168 -8.22 -8.07 11.06
C ILE A 168 -8.54 -6.57 11.13
N ARG A 169 -9.64 -6.20 11.79
CA ARG A 169 -10.03 -4.79 12.03
C ARG A 169 -9.01 -4.00 12.87
N GLY A 170 -8.24 -4.66 13.73
CA GLY A 170 -7.20 -4.03 14.55
C GLY A 170 -6.03 -3.47 13.73
N PHE A 171 -5.83 -3.96 12.51
CA PHE A 171 -4.83 -3.44 11.59
C PHE A 171 -5.20 -2.09 10.97
N GLY A 172 -6.42 -1.60 11.25
CA GLY A 172 -6.88 -0.28 10.83
C GLY A 172 -6.94 -0.13 9.31
N ILE A 173 -7.17 -1.24 8.59
CA ILE A 173 -7.27 -1.22 7.12
C ILE A 173 -8.46 -0.35 6.77
N GLU A 174 -8.19 0.71 6.03
CA GLU A 174 -9.23 1.58 5.54
C GLU A 174 -9.93 0.80 4.44
N GLU A 175 -11.25 0.65 4.57
CA GLU A 175 -12.03 0.05 3.49
C GLU A 175 -11.81 0.85 2.20
N PHE A 176 -11.49 2.14 2.31
CA PHE A 176 -11.44 3.17 1.28
C PHE A 176 -10.03 3.55 0.79
N GLY A 177 -9.73 3.28 -0.49
CA GLY A 177 -8.53 3.81 -1.15
C GLY A 177 -7.20 3.12 -0.79
N GLU A 178 -7.26 1.90 -0.25
CA GLU A 178 -6.07 1.10 0.07
C GLU A 178 -6.06 -0.23 -0.71
N ILE A 179 -4.90 -0.62 -1.24
CA ILE A 179 -4.70 -1.97 -1.77
C ILE A 179 -3.94 -2.81 -0.75
N VAL A 180 -4.57 -3.88 -0.26
CA VAL A 180 -3.85 -4.88 0.52
C VAL A 180 -2.94 -5.68 -0.41
N SER A 181 -1.63 -5.47 -0.26
CA SER A 181 -0.59 -6.11 -1.06
C SER A 181 0.01 -7.33 -0.37
N GLN A 182 -0.18 -7.45 0.95
CA GLN A 182 0.22 -8.62 1.74
C GLN A 182 -0.70 -8.81 2.94
N ILE A 183 -1.00 -10.07 3.24
CA ILE A 183 -1.68 -10.46 4.47
C ILE A 183 -1.09 -11.78 4.98
N ALA A 184 -0.83 -11.87 6.29
CA ALA A 184 -0.29 -13.07 6.90
C ALA A 184 -0.99 -13.39 8.22
N GLY A 185 -1.25 -14.66 8.46
CA GLY A 185 -1.92 -15.11 9.66
C GLY A 185 -2.04 -16.63 9.72
N LYS A 186 -2.72 -17.12 10.75
CA LYS A 186 -3.08 -18.54 10.84
C LYS A 186 -4.26 -18.82 9.94
N ILE A 187 -4.29 -20.01 9.36
CA ILE A 187 -5.43 -20.50 8.58
C ILE A 187 -6.17 -21.61 9.34
N SER A 188 -7.45 -21.75 9.04
CA SER A 188 -8.32 -22.80 9.58
C SER A 188 -9.01 -23.55 8.43
N GLY A 189 -9.37 -24.81 8.66
CA GLY A 189 -10.20 -25.57 7.72
C GLY A 189 -9.56 -25.89 6.36
N VAL A 190 -8.22 -25.86 6.23
CA VAL A 190 -7.50 -26.29 5.02
C VAL A 190 -6.67 -27.54 5.35
N PRO A 191 -6.94 -28.70 4.71
CA PRO A 191 -6.22 -29.93 4.95
C PRO A 191 -4.88 -29.90 4.22
N LEU A 192 -3.87 -29.31 4.86
CA LEU A 192 -2.48 -29.34 4.40
C LEU A 192 -1.71 -30.44 5.12
N THR A 193 -0.65 -30.93 4.49
CA THR A 193 0.26 -31.92 5.06
C THR A 193 0.83 -31.44 6.40
N PHE A 194 1.11 -30.14 6.51
CA PHE A 194 1.57 -29.50 7.75
C PHE A 194 0.56 -29.58 8.91
N THR A 195 -0.74 -29.65 8.62
CA THR A 195 -1.81 -29.63 9.64
C THR A 195 -2.40 -31.00 9.93
N ARG A 196 -1.88 -32.08 9.32
CA ARG A 196 -2.39 -33.46 9.49
C ARG A 196 -2.39 -33.96 10.93
N ASP A 197 -1.37 -33.58 11.72
CA ASP A 197 -1.26 -34.00 13.12
C ASP A 197 -2.22 -33.23 14.06
N ARG A 198 -2.90 -32.18 13.56
CA ARG A 198 -3.82 -31.29 14.29
C ARG A 198 -3.22 -30.59 15.52
N THR A 199 -1.91 -30.65 15.70
CA THR A 199 -1.22 -30.01 16.83
C THR A 199 -0.84 -28.55 16.54
N ARG A 200 -0.76 -28.18 15.25
CA ARG A 200 -0.29 -26.87 14.79
C ARG A 200 -1.22 -26.29 13.75
N ALA A 201 -1.52 -25.00 13.90
CA ALA A 201 -2.15 -24.23 12.83
C ALA A 201 -1.10 -23.87 11.77
N ALA A 202 -1.46 -23.99 10.49
CA ALA A 202 -0.63 -23.48 9.41
C ALA A 202 -0.63 -21.95 9.45
N HIS A 203 0.55 -21.36 9.27
CA HIS A 203 0.72 -19.92 9.04
C HIS A 203 0.99 -19.69 7.57
N VAL A 204 0.26 -18.75 6.97
CA VAL A 204 0.42 -18.38 5.56
C VAL A 204 0.77 -16.91 5.44
N THR A 205 1.44 -16.57 4.35
CA THR A 205 1.65 -15.18 3.93
C THR A 205 1.23 -15.08 2.48
N GLY A 206 0.07 -14.47 2.23
CA GLY A 206 -0.41 -14.13 0.89
C GLY A 206 0.14 -12.78 0.46
N THR A 207 0.60 -12.68 -0.77
CA THR A 207 1.01 -11.44 -1.44
C THR A 207 0.22 -11.25 -2.72
N ASP A 208 0.36 -10.11 -3.40
CA ASP A 208 -0.20 -9.84 -4.72
C ASP A 208 0.29 -10.81 -5.82
N ARG A 209 1.23 -11.73 -5.54
CA ARG A 209 1.82 -12.65 -6.52
C ARG A 209 2.00 -14.09 -6.07
N SER A 210 2.16 -14.32 -4.77
CA SER A 210 2.53 -15.63 -4.21
C SER A 210 1.93 -15.87 -2.84
N VAL A 211 1.86 -17.13 -2.45
CA VAL A 211 1.58 -17.55 -1.08
C VAL A 211 2.79 -18.29 -0.51
N LYS A 212 3.19 -17.92 0.71
CA LYS A 212 4.25 -18.62 1.45
C LYS A 212 3.64 -19.44 2.58
N LEU A 213 3.80 -20.76 2.51
CA LEU A 213 3.22 -21.72 3.45
C LEU A 213 4.06 -23.01 3.51
N HIS A 214 3.77 -23.89 4.46
CA HIS A 214 4.41 -25.21 4.55
C HIS A 214 3.73 -26.18 3.58
N LEU A 215 4.51 -26.76 2.67
CA LEU A 215 4.06 -27.79 1.73
C LEU A 215 4.77 -29.12 2.02
N GLY A 216 4.12 -30.22 1.68
CA GLY A 216 4.67 -31.58 1.74
C GLY A 216 6.01 -31.72 1.00
N SER A 217 6.96 -32.40 1.63
CA SER A 217 8.26 -32.72 1.03
C SER A 217 8.22 -34.01 0.18
N ASP A 218 7.16 -34.82 0.31
CA ASP A 218 6.88 -35.99 -0.52
C ASP A 218 6.03 -35.62 -1.75
N PRO A 219 6.26 -36.22 -2.94
CA PRO A 219 5.49 -35.94 -4.15
C PRO A 219 3.96 -36.06 -4.02
N SER A 220 3.48 -37.06 -3.29
CA SER A 220 2.04 -37.31 -3.12
C SER A 220 1.42 -36.29 -2.19
N ASP A 221 2.14 -35.95 -1.12
CA ASP A 221 1.76 -34.92 -0.15
C ASP A 221 1.76 -33.52 -0.78
N LEU A 222 2.77 -33.20 -1.59
CA LEU A 222 2.81 -31.94 -2.33
C LEU A 222 1.58 -31.78 -3.23
N LEU A 223 1.24 -32.79 -4.03
CA LEU A 223 0.07 -32.70 -4.89
C LEU A 223 -1.24 -32.68 -4.11
N ALA A 224 -1.32 -33.33 -2.95
CA ALA A 224 -2.47 -33.21 -2.06
C ALA A 224 -2.62 -31.77 -1.56
N ASP A 225 -1.53 -31.14 -1.13
CA ASP A 225 -1.54 -29.74 -0.67
C ASP A 225 -1.94 -28.78 -1.79
N LEU A 226 -1.43 -28.99 -3.02
CA LEU A 226 -1.82 -28.17 -4.18
C LEU A 226 -3.31 -28.30 -4.50
N ARG A 227 -3.89 -29.51 -4.41
CA ARG A 227 -5.34 -29.71 -4.57
C ARG A 227 -6.14 -28.98 -3.50
N SER A 228 -5.73 -29.05 -2.23
CA SER A 228 -6.37 -28.31 -1.14
C SER A 228 -6.34 -26.79 -1.40
N ILE A 229 -5.23 -26.26 -1.93
CA ILE A 229 -5.10 -24.85 -2.30
C ILE A 229 -6.05 -24.48 -3.44
N GLU A 230 -6.15 -25.33 -4.46
CA GLU A 230 -7.09 -25.15 -5.57
C GLU A 230 -8.56 -25.15 -5.11
N GLU A 231 -8.92 -26.03 -4.18
CA GLU A 231 -10.27 -26.07 -3.60
C GLU A 231 -10.61 -24.79 -2.84
N VAL A 232 -9.66 -24.25 -2.07
CA VAL A 232 -9.84 -22.95 -1.41
C VAL A 232 -10.01 -21.84 -2.44
N CYS A 233 -9.15 -21.78 -3.46
CA CYS A 233 -9.26 -20.76 -4.51
C CYS A 233 -10.55 -20.86 -5.35
N ALA A 234 -11.14 -22.05 -5.47
CA ALA A 234 -12.39 -22.26 -6.20
C ALA A 234 -13.64 -21.77 -5.46
N ARG A 235 -13.54 -21.40 -4.17
CA ARG A 235 -14.66 -20.85 -3.41
C ARG A 235 -15.05 -19.48 -4.00
N PRO A 236 -16.34 -19.22 -4.27
CA PRO A 236 -16.76 -18.03 -5.00
C PRO A 236 -16.40 -16.74 -4.26
N ASN A 237 -16.70 -16.69 -2.96
CA ASN A 237 -16.54 -15.49 -2.15
C ASN A 237 -15.35 -15.63 -1.17
N PRO A 238 -14.67 -14.52 -0.83
CA PRO A 238 -13.83 -14.47 0.37
C PRO A 238 -14.67 -14.73 1.63
N LEU A 239 -13.99 -14.91 2.76
CA LEU A 239 -14.66 -14.89 4.06
C LEU A 239 -15.26 -13.49 4.29
N PRO A 240 -16.47 -13.37 4.90
CA PRO A 240 -17.19 -12.10 5.06
C PRO A 240 -16.33 -10.98 5.66
N GLU A 241 -15.47 -11.34 6.60
CA GLU A 241 -14.67 -10.41 7.38
C GLU A 241 -13.44 -9.91 6.62
N PHE A 242 -13.19 -10.45 5.43
CA PHE A 242 -12.16 -10.02 4.48
C PHE A 242 -12.75 -9.51 3.14
N GLU A 243 -14.08 -9.41 3.00
CA GLU A 243 -14.72 -8.97 1.75
C GLU A 243 -14.20 -7.61 1.28
N PHE A 244 -13.98 -6.67 2.21
CA PHE A 244 -13.46 -5.34 1.93
C PHE A 244 -12.08 -5.36 1.24
N ILE A 245 -11.25 -6.37 1.50
CA ILE A 245 -9.93 -6.53 0.88
C ILE A 245 -10.06 -6.78 -0.63
N THR A 246 -11.16 -7.41 -1.06
CA THR A 246 -11.40 -7.80 -2.45
C THR A 246 -12.16 -6.74 -3.27
N GLN A 247 -12.46 -5.58 -2.67
CA GLN A 247 -13.20 -4.48 -3.31
C GLN A 247 -12.34 -3.70 -4.32
N VAL A 248 -11.01 -3.73 -4.17
CA VAL A 248 -10.09 -3.16 -5.16
C VAL A 248 -9.63 -4.26 -6.10
N ARG A 249 -10.10 -4.20 -7.35
CA ARG A 249 -9.91 -5.28 -8.32
C ARG A 249 -8.97 -4.84 -9.44
N PRO A 250 -8.00 -5.67 -9.85
CA PRO A 250 -7.21 -5.37 -11.04
C PRO A 250 -8.10 -5.40 -12.28
N LEU A 251 -8.02 -4.36 -13.10
CA LEU A 251 -8.60 -4.35 -14.43
C LEU A 251 -7.77 -5.25 -15.37
N ALA A 252 -8.46 -5.98 -16.24
CA ALA A 252 -7.80 -6.75 -17.28
C ALA A 252 -7.13 -5.80 -18.29
N PRO A 253 -5.85 -5.97 -18.65
CA PRO A 253 -5.10 -4.98 -19.44
C PRO A 253 -5.64 -4.67 -20.84
N LYS A 254 -6.54 -5.52 -21.38
CA LYS A 254 -7.06 -5.42 -22.75
C LYS A 254 -8.51 -4.91 -22.81
N THR A 255 -9.10 -4.51 -21.69
CA THR A 255 -10.45 -3.92 -21.71
C THR A 255 -10.42 -2.52 -22.32
N GLU A 256 -11.54 -2.09 -22.91
CA GLU A 256 -11.70 -0.72 -23.42
C GLU A 256 -11.41 0.30 -22.31
N GLN A 257 -11.84 0.01 -21.09
CA GLN A 257 -11.57 0.85 -19.92
C GLN A 257 -10.07 0.99 -19.63
N ALA A 258 -9.30 -0.11 -19.66
CA ALA A 258 -7.86 -0.06 -19.43
C ALA A 258 -7.12 0.73 -20.52
N GLN A 259 -7.57 0.62 -21.78
CA GLN A 259 -7.01 1.37 -22.91
C GLN A 259 -7.30 2.87 -22.78
N TYR A 260 -8.54 3.23 -22.42
CA TYR A 260 -8.92 4.61 -22.14
C TYR A 260 -8.08 5.21 -20.99
N LEU A 261 -7.85 4.45 -19.92
CA LEU A 261 -7.02 4.89 -18.81
C LEU A 261 -5.54 5.05 -19.20
N ASP A 262 -5.02 4.17 -20.06
CA ASP A 262 -3.67 4.31 -20.64
C ASP A 262 -3.51 5.62 -21.43
N GLU A 263 -4.51 5.99 -22.25
CA GLU A 263 -4.52 7.25 -23.01
C GLU A 263 -4.60 8.48 -22.10
N ARG A 264 -5.39 8.39 -21.02
CA ARG A 264 -5.48 9.43 -20.00
C ARG A 264 -4.16 9.61 -19.27
N LEU A 265 -3.51 8.51 -18.86
CA LEU A 265 -2.20 8.55 -18.22
C LEU A 265 -1.14 9.13 -19.16
N ASP A 266 -1.12 8.74 -20.43
CA ASP A 266 -0.21 9.33 -21.42
C ASP A 266 -0.40 10.85 -21.56
N SER A 267 -1.65 11.31 -21.52
CA SER A 267 -1.97 12.74 -21.57
C SER A 267 -1.49 13.48 -20.32
N LEU A 268 -1.66 12.91 -19.13
CA LEU A 268 -1.15 13.48 -17.88
C LEU A 268 0.37 13.58 -17.87
N LEU A 269 1.06 12.54 -18.33
CA LEU A 269 2.53 12.54 -18.50
C LEU A 269 2.98 13.66 -19.45
N GLY A 270 2.21 13.94 -20.50
CA GLY A 270 2.49 15.03 -21.45
C GLY A 270 2.26 16.42 -20.88
N ALA A 271 1.30 16.57 -19.97
CA ALA A 271 1.04 17.83 -19.27
C ALA A 271 2.11 18.16 -18.23
N GLY A 272 2.91 17.17 -17.80
CA GLY A 272 3.88 17.33 -16.71
C GLY A 272 3.21 17.50 -15.34
N ASP A 273 1.93 17.13 -15.21
CA ASP A 273 1.18 17.25 -13.96
C ASP A 273 1.46 16.05 -13.04
N VAL A 274 2.29 16.27 -12.03
CA VAL A 274 2.63 15.27 -11.01
C VAL A 274 1.71 15.31 -9.78
N SER A 275 0.70 16.20 -9.74
CA SER A 275 -0.15 16.39 -8.55
C SER A 275 -0.93 15.13 -8.13
N ARG A 276 -1.09 14.18 -9.03
CA ARG A 276 -1.78 12.89 -8.83
C ARG A 276 -0.88 11.69 -9.07
N MET A 277 0.43 11.91 -9.08
CA MET A 277 1.43 10.88 -9.33
C MET A 277 2.40 10.79 -8.16
N ALA A 278 2.86 9.58 -7.84
CA ALA A 278 3.91 9.37 -6.88
C ALA A 278 4.81 8.21 -7.28
N LEU A 279 5.96 8.10 -6.63
CA LEU A 279 6.74 6.87 -6.71
C LEU A 279 6.11 5.79 -5.83
N ALA A 280 6.09 4.58 -6.35
CA ALA A 280 5.74 3.37 -5.63
C ALA A 280 6.89 2.39 -5.75
N ILE A 281 7.29 1.77 -4.64
CA ILE A 281 8.34 0.74 -4.65
C ILE A 281 7.72 -0.57 -5.17
N PRO A 282 8.19 -1.12 -6.32
CA PRO A 282 7.68 -2.39 -6.83
C PRO A 282 7.85 -3.53 -5.81
N THR A 283 6.91 -4.48 -5.75
CA THR A 283 6.97 -5.60 -4.78
C THR A 283 8.31 -6.32 -4.82
N GLU A 284 8.86 -6.54 -6.01
CA GLU A 284 10.13 -7.25 -6.21
C GLU A 284 11.38 -6.49 -5.73
N CYS A 285 11.31 -5.18 -5.55
CA CYS A 285 12.41 -4.35 -5.06
C CYS A 285 12.39 -4.18 -3.53
N ARG A 286 11.23 -4.40 -2.90
CA ARG A 286 10.91 -3.88 -1.58
C ARG A 286 11.81 -4.38 -0.46
N ASP A 287 12.07 -5.68 -0.42
CA ASP A 287 12.88 -6.32 0.63
C ASP A 287 14.34 -5.81 0.66
N ARG A 288 14.81 -5.17 -0.42
CA ARG A 288 16.17 -4.64 -0.53
C ARG A 288 16.21 -3.13 -0.71
N PHE A 289 15.06 -2.46 -0.71
CA PHE A 289 14.97 -1.03 -1.00
C PHE A 289 15.72 -0.17 0.04
N GLU A 290 15.71 -0.58 1.31
CA GLU A 290 16.42 0.13 2.40
C GLU A 290 17.94 0.16 2.22
N PHE A 291 18.50 -0.73 1.41
CA PHE A 291 19.93 -0.76 1.10
C PHE A 291 20.28 0.02 -0.18
N ALA A 292 19.29 0.57 -0.89
CA ALA A 292 19.54 1.26 -2.15
C ALA A 292 20.19 2.62 -1.93
N GLU A 293 21.40 2.80 -2.46
CA GLU A 293 22.13 4.08 -2.45
C GLU A 293 22.11 4.79 -3.80
N SER A 294 21.81 4.06 -4.88
CA SER A 294 21.65 4.65 -6.21
C SER A 294 20.69 3.89 -7.12
N PHE A 295 20.19 4.60 -8.13
CA PHE A 295 19.22 4.14 -9.11
C PHE A 295 19.75 4.38 -10.52
N LYS A 296 19.82 3.33 -11.33
CA LYS A 296 20.10 3.46 -12.75
C LYS A 296 18.80 3.44 -13.54
N VAL A 297 18.45 4.56 -14.16
CA VAL A 297 17.25 4.69 -14.98
C VAL A 297 17.64 4.69 -16.45
N LYS A 298 17.07 3.79 -17.23
CA LYS A 298 17.27 3.70 -18.68
C LYS A 298 15.94 3.91 -19.40
N LEU A 299 15.82 5.00 -20.14
CA LEU A 299 14.64 5.36 -20.95
C LEU A 299 15.07 5.54 -22.41
N GLY A 300 14.86 4.50 -23.23
CA GLY A 300 15.36 4.44 -24.61
C GLY A 300 16.89 4.38 -24.68
N ARG A 301 17.51 5.33 -25.40
CA ARG A 301 18.97 5.42 -25.53
C ARG A 301 19.63 6.15 -24.34
N ARG A 302 18.84 6.86 -23.53
CA ARG A 302 19.33 7.63 -22.39
C ARG A 302 19.39 6.73 -21.16
N GLY A 303 20.52 6.76 -20.47
CA GLY A 303 20.74 6.09 -19.20
C GLY A 303 21.31 7.10 -18.21
N GLU A 304 20.73 7.20 -17.03
CA GLU A 304 21.12 8.14 -15.99
C GLU A 304 21.30 7.40 -14.67
N LEU A 305 22.31 7.80 -13.90
CA LEU A 305 22.56 7.29 -12.56
C LEU A 305 22.17 8.39 -11.57
N LEU A 306 21.29 8.05 -10.64
CA LEU A 306 20.70 8.97 -9.69
C LEU A 306 20.98 8.46 -8.27
N THR A 307 21.27 9.35 -7.33
CA THR A 307 21.32 9.01 -5.90
C THR A 307 19.92 8.93 -5.30
N GLU A 308 19.00 9.74 -5.82
CA GLU A 308 17.59 9.74 -5.42
C GLU A 308 16.70 9.68 -6.67
N LEU A 309 15.67 8.84 -6.63
CA LEU A 309 14.66 8.75 -7.68
C LEU A 309 13.46 9.60 -7.27
N ASP A 310 13.00 10.47 -8.16
CA ASP A 310 11.79 11.29 -8.00
C ASP A 310 10.77 10.97 -9.12
N VAL A 311 9.48 11.10 -8.83
CA VAL A 311 8.41 10.95 -9.84
C VAL A 311 8.59 11.95 -10.99
N SER A 312 9.00 13.18 -10.66
CA SER A 312 9.24 14.28 -11.59
C SER A 312 10.31 13.90 -12.61
N PHE A 313 11.37 13.18 -12.18
CA PHE A 313 12.41 12.70 -13.09
C PHE A 313 11.83 11.77 -14.17
N LEU A 314 10.98 10.83 -13.77
CA LEU A 314 10.35 9.89 -14.71
C LEU A 314 9.43 10.62 -15.69
N VAL A 315 8.62 11.56 -15.20
CA VAL A 315 7.69 12.36 -16.01
C VAL A 315 8.44 13.28 -16.98
N ASP A 316 9.41 14.05 -16.50
CA ASP A 316 10.23 14.95 -17.30
C ASP A 316 11.00 14.22 -18.40
N SER A 317 11.41 12.97 -18.14
CA SER A 317 12.12 12.14 -19.11
C SER A 317 11.24 11.68 -20.29
N VAL A 318 9.91 11.77 -20.18
CA VAL A 318 8.97 11.31 -21.21
C VAL A 318 7.97 12.37 -21.68
N LYS A 319 7.81 13.51 -21.01
CA LYS A 319 6.79 14.53 -21.32
C LYS A 319 6.86 15.04 -22.76
N ASP A 320 8.07 15.26 -23.28
CA ASP A 320 8.31 15.80 -24.63
C ASP A 320 8.16 14.76 -25.75
N ARG A 321 7.90 13.49 -25.40
CA ARG A 321 7.59 12.47 -26.41
C ARG A 321 6.19 12.73 -26.99
N THR A 322 5.98 12.24 -28.22
CA THR A 322 4.68 12.33 -28.90
C THR A 322 3.57 11.65 -28.08
N GLN A 323 2.36 12.18 -28.15
CA GLN A 323 1.17 11.57 -27.55
C GLN A 323 1.02 10.10 -27.98
N GLY A 324 0.63 9.25 -27.03
CA GLY A 324 0.52 7.80 -27.14
C GLY A 324 1.85 7.04 -26.98
N LYS A 325 3.00 7.72 -26.87
CA LYS A 325 4.32 7.07 -26.72
C LYS A 325 4.98 7.26 -25.35
N ARG A 326 4.38 8.03 -24.44
CA ARG A 326 4.99 8.39 -23.14
C ARG A 326 4.88 7.23 -22.16
N LEU A 327 3.67 6.69 -21.97
CA LEU A 327 3.46 5.53 -21.12
C LEU A 327 4.21 4.30 -21.66
N HIS A 328 4.19 4.10 -22.98
CA HIS A 328 4.98 3.05 -23.63
C HIS A 328 6.48 3.18 -23.34
N ALA A 329 7.02 4.41 -23.37
CA ALA A 329 8.42 4.65 -23.05
C ALA A 329 8.78 4.26 -21.61
N LEU A 330 7.88 4.48 -20.65
CA LEU A 330 8.07 4.03 -19.26
C LEU A 330 7.99 2.50 -19.14
N ARG A 331 7.08 1.86 -19.88
CA ARG A 331 6.95 0.38 -19.95
C ARG A 331 8.19 -0.29 -20.55
N GLU A 332 8.83 0.33 -21.55
CA GLU A 332 10.11 -0.12 -22.11
C GLU A 332 11.31 0.30 -21.26
N GLY A 333 11.15 1.37 -20.49
CA GLY A 333 12.13 1.89 -19.56
C GLY A 333 12.49 0.90 -18.46
N ARG A 334 13.68 1.02 -17.89
CA ARG A 334 14.12 0.15 -16.80
C ARG A 334 14.73 0.97 -15.67
N VAL A 335 14.45 0.56 -14.44
CA VAL A 335 15.07 1.06 -13.22
C VAL A 335 15.75 -0.13 -12.51
N GLU A 336 16.99 0.08 -12.09
CA GLU A 336 17.79 -0.85 -11.30
C GLU A 336 18.25 -0.15 -10.02
N MET A 337 18.25 -0.87 -8.89
CA MET A 337 18.76 -0.38 -7.60
C MET A 337 20.15 -0.96 -7.32
N PHE A 338 21.00 -0.17 -6.68
CA PHE A 338 22.35 -0.57 -6.29
C PHE A 338 22.63 -0.22 -4.83
N ALA A 339 23.43 -1.05 -4.18
CA ALA A 339 23.85 -0.86 -2.79
C ALA A 339 25.00 0.17 -2.64
N ASP A 340 25.51 0.66 -3.77
CA ASP A 340 26.60 1.62 -3.84
C ASP A 340 26.29 2.74 -4.84
N THR A 341 26.94 3.89 -4.64
CA THR A 341 26.82 5.05 -5.53
C THR A 341 27.52 4.89 -6.89
N ALA A 342 28.40 3.88 -7.06
CA ALA A 342 29.09 3.61 -8.32
C ALA A 342 28.34 2.58 -9.22
N ALA A 343 27.17 2.11 -8.77
CA ALA A 343 26.32 1.15 -9.46
C ALA A 343 27.01 -0.18 -9.82
N LYS A 344 27.71 -0.79 -8.85
CA LYS A 344 28.41 -2.07 -9.00
C LYS A 344 27.69 -3.23 -8.31
N ASP A 345 27.21 -3.02 -7.08
CA ASP A 345 26.48 -4.02 -6.31
C ASP A 345 24.98 -3.90 -6.57
N ARG A 346 24.44 -4.78 -7.41
CA ARG A 346 23.05 -4.70 -7.87
C ARG A 346 22.08 -5.38 -6.89
N LEU A 347 21.13 -4.60 -6.38
CA LEU A 347 20.10 -5.06 -5.44
C LEU A 347 18.83 -5.60 -6.11
N SER A 348 18.49 -5.10 -7.29
CA SER A 348 17.27 -5.48 -8.00
C SER A 348 17.52 -5.89 -9.44
N ARG A 349 16.53 -6.51 -10.08
CA ARG A 349 16.54 -6.70 -11.53
C ARG A 349 16.21 -5.40 -12.26
N LYS A 350 16.28 -5.43 -13.58
CA LYS A 350 15.77 -4.37 -14.46
C LYS A 350 14.25 -4.35 -14.40
N VAL A 351 13.68 -3.50 -13.56
CA VAL A 351 12.23 -3.37 -13.37
C VAL A 351 11.69 -2.34 -14.35
N PRO A 352 10.55 -2.58 -15.04
CA PRO A 352 9.92 -1.57 -15.89
C PRO A 352 9.67 -0.26 -15.12
N ALA A 353 9.97 0.89 -15.74
CA ALA A 353 9.92 2.18 -15.05
C ALA A 353 8.48 2.59 -14.68
N ASP A 354 7.48 2.15 -15.44
CA ASP A 354 6.07 2.38 -15.11
C ASP A 354 5.62 1.65 -13.83
N GLN A 355 6.28 0.56 -13.43
CA GLN A 355 5.97 -0.13 -12.17
C GLN A 355 6.41 0.67 -10.94
N TRP A 356 7.27 1.67 -11.12
CA TRP A 356 7.67 2.61 -10.08
C TRP A 356 6.71 3.77 -9.91
N LEU A 357 5.68 3.86 -10.76
CA LEU A 357 4.70 4.93 -10.76
C LEU A 357 3.39 4.45 -10.11
N THR A 358 2.82 5.29 -9.25
CA THR A 358 1.41 5.21 -8.89
C THR A 358 0.67 6.45 -9.36
N VAL A 359 -0.53 6.28 -9.91
CA VAL A 359 -1.34 7.38 -10.45
C VAL A 359 -2.80 7.19 -10.08
N GLU A 360 -3.44 8.27 -9.64
CA GLU A 360 -4.89 8.34 -9.49
C GLU A 360 -5.53 9.00 -10.72
N ILE A 361 -6.51 8.34 -11.33
CA ILE A 361 -7.37 8.94 -12.36
C ILE A 361 -8.83 8.91 -11.87
N PRO A 362 -9.42 10.09 -11.55
CA PRO A 362 -10.83 10.17 -11.25
C PRO A 362 -11.67 10.03 -12.54
N ALA A 363 -12.70 9.19 -12.51
CA ALA A 363 -13.79 9.17 -13.49
C ALA A 363 -15.13 9.35 -12.75
N GLU A 364 -16.14 9.96 -13.39
CA GLU A 364 -17.35 10.52 -12.75
C GLU A 364 -18.04 9.61 -11.71
N ALA A 365 -17.99 8.29 -11.87
CA ALA A 365 -18.58 7.32 -10.94
C ALA A 365 -17.60 6.24 -10.43
N VAL A 366 -16.35 6.24 -10.88
CA VAL A 366 -15.36 5.16 -10.60
C VAL A 366 -13.95 5.73 -10.42
N HIS A 367 -13.24 5.26 -9.39
CA HIS A 367 -11.85 5.62 -9.16
C HIS A 367 -10.93 4.53 -9.72
N TYR A 368 -9.94 4.97 -10.48
CA TYR A 368 -8.93 4.09 -11.04
C TYR A 368 -7.54 4.45 -10.53
N PHE A 369 -6.80 3.43 -10.15
CA PHE A 369 -5.43 3.55 -9.68
C PHE A 369 -4.48 2.78 -10.59
N TYR A 370 -3.40 3.42 -11.02
CA TYR A 370 -2.28 2.73 -11.62
C TYR A 370 -1.32 2.32 -10.51
N TRP A 371 -1.01 1.03 -10.41
CA TRP A 371 -0.02 0.55 -9.45
C TRP A 371 0.67 -0.69 -10.01
N GLN A 372 2.01 -0.72 -9.91
CA GLN A 372 2.83 -1.82 -10.43
C GLN A 372 2.54 -2.20 -11.89
N GLY A 373 2.33 -1.19 -12.74
CA GLY A 373 2.10 -1.39 -14.17
C GLY A 373 0.68 -1.84 -14.53
N ARG A 374 -0.29 -1.69 -13.63
CA ARG A 374 -1.66 -2.19 -13.80
C ARG A 374 -2.70 -1.21 -13.29
N TRP A 375 -3.84 -1.20 -13.97
CA TRP A 375 -5.02 -0.49 -13.49
C TRP A 375 -5.78 -1.32 -12.47
N TYR A 376 -6.24 -0.64 -11.43
CA TYR A 376 -7.15 -1.16 -10.43
C TYR A 376 -8.41 -0.31 -10.43
N GLU A 377 -9.54 -0.97 -10.36
CA GLU A 377 -10.85 -0.37 -10.19
C GLU A 377 -11.29 -0.50 -8.74
N VAL A 378 -11.82 0.59 -8.21
CA VAL A 378 -12.57 0.59 -6.96
C VAL A 378 -14.05 0.47 -7.30
N GLY A 379 -14.70 -0.62 -6.86
CA GLY A 379 -16.04 -1.00 -7.32
C GLY A 379 -17.13 0.08 -7.22
N ALA A 380 -18.06 0.09 -8.18
CA ALA A 380 -19.18 1.05 -8.24
C ALA A 380 -20.13 0.98 -7.02
N GLU A 381 -20.40 -0.22 -6.47
CA GLU A 381 -21.21 -0.40 -5.25
C GLU A 381 -20.57 0.26 -4.03
N TYR A 382 -19.24 0.27 -4.01
CA TYR A 382 -18.45 0.84 -2.95
C TYR A 382 -18.41 2.37 -3.02
N LEU A 383 -18.30 2.96 -4.21
CA LEU A 383 -18.47 4.41 -4.36
C LEU A 383 -19.91 4.83 -4.08
N THR A 384 -20.89 4.00 -4.42
CA THR A 384 -22.28 4.23 -4.00
C THR A 384 -22.40 4.26 -2.48
N THR A 385 -21.69 3.38 -1.78
CA THR A 385 -21.65 3.35 -0.31
C THR A 385 -20.95 4.58 0.28
N ILE A 386 -19.78 4.98 -0.25
CA ILE A 386 -19.11 6.24 0.16
C ILE A 386 -20.04 7.41 -0.07
N ARG A 387 -20.58 7.56 -1.28
CA ARG A 387 -21.45 8.67 -1.66
C ARG A 387 -22.69 8.73 -0.78
N ARG A 388 -23.31 7.58 -0.48
CA ARG A 388 -24.43 7.49 0.47
C ARG A 388 -24.02 7.98 1.85
N ARG A 389 -22.94 7.45 2.45
CA ARG A 389 -22.50 7.83 3.80
C ARG A 389 -22.08 9.30 3.89
N VAL A 390 -21.43 9.83 2.86
CA VAL A 390 -21.09 11.26 2.78
C VAL A 390 -22.35 12.09 2.65
N THR A 391 -23.31 11.68 1.80
CA THR A 391 -24.59 12.37 1.67
C THR A 391 -25.35 12.38 3.00
N GLU A 392 -25.42 11.26 3.69
CA GLU A 392 -26.03 11.14 5.02
C GLU A 392 -25.32 12.04 6.04
N LEU A 393 -23.99 12.08 6.05
CA LEU A 393 -23.20 12.94 6.93
C LEU A 393 -23.42 14.43 6.64
N LEU A 394 -23.42 14.83 5.37
CA LEU A 394 -23.65 16.21 4.93
C LEU A 394 -25.10 16.66 5.12
N ALA A 395 -26.06 15.72 5.13
CA ALA A 395 -27.46 16.00 5.38
C ALA A 395 -27.79 16.19 6.88
N GLN A 396 -26.86 15.89 7.79
CA GLN A 396 -27.08 16.10 9.21
C GLN A 396 -27.25 17.60 9.50
N PRO A 397 -28.28 18.01 10.25
CA PRO A 397 -28.47 19.40 10.60
C PRO A 397 -27.29 19.86 11.47
N SER A 398 -26.71 21.00 11.13
CA SER A 398 -25.74 21.63 12.00
C SER A 398 -26.44 22.29 13.18
N THR A 399 -25.83 22.15 14.35
CA THR A 399 -26.27 22.79 15.59
C THR A 399 -25.77 24.23 15.72
N VAL A 400 -24.93 24.69 14.78
CA VAL A 400 -24.19 25.96 14.87
C VAL A 400 -24.43 26.80 13.61
N PRO A 401 -25.10 27.96 13.70
CA PRO A 401 -25.24 28.87 12.56
C PRO A 401 -23.91 29.57 12.25
N LEU A 402 -23.40 29.37 11.04
CA LEU A 402 -22.25 30.12 10.51
C LEU A 402 -22.72 31.17 9.49
N PRO A 403 -22.30 32.45 9.61
CA PRO A 403 -22.70 33.51 8.69
C PRO A 403 -22.12 33.30 7.27
N PRO A 404 -22.71 33.89 6.23
CA PRO A 404 -22.10 33.90 4.90
C PRO A 404 -20.72 34.55 4.92
N TRP A 405 -19.79 34.03 4.14
CA TRP A 405 -18.42 34.53 4.04
C TRP A 405 -18.36 35.81 3.18
N PRO A 406 -17.92 36.96 3.73
CA PRO A 406 -17.86 38.21 2.96
C PRO A 406 -16.75 38.23 1.90
N SER A 407 -16.99 38.88 0.77
CA SER A 407 -15.95 39.04 -0.25
C SER A 407 -14.71 39.77 0.30
N GLY A 408 -13.52 39.33 -0.11
CA GLY A 408 -12.25 39.94 0.28
C GLY A 408 -11.71 39.57 1.67
N LYS A 409 -12.48 38.89 2.55
CA LYS A 409 -11.98 38.40 3.84
C LYS A 409 -11.19 37.09 3.70
N ASP A 410 -10.07 37.03 4.43
CA ASP A 410 -9.28 35.82 4.65
C ASP A 410 -9.89 34.96 5.79
N GLU A 411 -9.24 33.84 6.13
CA GLU A 411 -9.75 32.88 7.13
C GLU A 411 -9.86 33.53 8.53
N THR A 412 -8.80 34.24 8.97
CA THR A 412 -8.82 34.98 10.24
C THR A 412 -9.94 36.01 10.28
N GLY A 413 -10.08 36.84 9.24
CA GLY A 413 -11.10 37.87 9.20
C GLY A 413 -12.54 37.33 9.14
N TYR A 414 -12.74 36.09 8.69
CA TYR A 414 -14.01 35.39 8.81
C TYR A 414 -14.23 34.83 10.21
N ASN A 415 -13.22 34.20 10.82
CA ASN A 415 -13.31 33.67 12.18
C ASN A 415 -13.64 34.77 13.21
N GLU A 416 -13.11 35.99 13.02
CA GLU A 416 -13.46 37.17 13.82
C GLU A 416 -14.96 37.51 13.71
N LEU A 417 -15.50 37.52 12.48
CA LEU A 417 -16.92 37.77 12.23
C LEU A 417 -17.82 36.72 12.90
N VAL A 418 -17.43 35.44 12.84
CA VAL A 418 -18.20 34.36 13.51
C VAL A 418 -18.24 34.61 15.02
N ALA A 419 -17.13 35.05 15.61
CA ALA A 419 -16.99 35.29 17.04
C ALA A 419 -17.68 36.58 17.55
N GLU A 420 -18.16 37.46 16.66
CA GLU A 420 -19.02 38.60 17.04
C GLU A 420 -20.44 38.15 17.47
N GLN A 421 -20.84 36.92 17.15
CA GLN A 421 -22.12 36.35 17.55
C GLN A 421 -22.13 35.96 19.03
N ASP A 422 -23.30 36.04 19.67
CA ASP A 422 -23.45 35.73 21.09
C ASP A 422 -23.10 34.26 21.41
N GLY A 423 -22.29 34.08 22.46
CA GLY A 423 -21.78 32.78 22.89
C GLY A 423 -20.64 32.18 22.06
N TYR A 424 -20.16 32.83 20.99
CA TYR A 424 -19.00 32.35 20.25
C TYR A 424 -17.70 32.94 20.81
N VAL A 425 -16.62 32.15 20.81
CA VAL A 425 -15.31 32.59 21.32
C VAL A 425 -14.24 32.40 20.25
N PHE A 426 -13.51 33.48 19.96
CA PHE A 426 -12.43 33.48 18.97
C PHE A 426 -11.19 32.74 19.49
N PHE A 427 -10.79 31.67 18.79
CA PHE A 427 -9.63 30.85 19.12
C PHE A 427 -8.56 30.80 18.01
N ASP A 428 -8.78 31.45 16.87
CA ASP A 428 -7.82 31.52 15.76
C ASP A 428 -6.44 31.99 16.28
N LYS A 429 -5.41 31.21 15.99
CA LYS A 429 -4.01 31.41 16.42
C LYS A 429 -3.80 31.40 17.95
N LYS A 430 -4.76 30.91 18.74
CA LYS A 430 -4.64 30.79 20.22
C LYS A 430 -4.05 29.45 20.65
N ASN A 431 -2.94 29.07 20.03
CA ASN A 431 -2.31 27.75 20.18
C ASN A 431 -2.03 27.35 21.64
N VAL A 432 -2.28 26.08 21.93
CA VAL A 432 -1.88 25.38 23.15
C VAL A 432 -0.45 24.90 22.99
N HIS A 433 0.39 25.19 23.98
CA HIS A 433 1.80 24.83 23.96
C HIS A 433 2.09 23.84 25.09
N THR A 434 2.65 22.68 24.78
CA THR A 434 3.12 21.69 25.76
C THR A 434 4.54 21.28 25.43
N GLY A 435 5.23 20.63 26.39
CA GLY A 435 6.57 20.08 26.13
C GLY A 435 6.60 19.01 25.01
N ARG A 436 5.43 18.42 24.69
CA ARG A 436 5.25 17.44 23.62
C ARG A 436 5.01 18.09 22.24
N LEU A 437 4.36 19.25 22.20
CA LEU A 437 4.06 20.00 20.97
C LEU A 437 5.26 20.87 20.55
N ARG A 438 6.24 20.27 19.87
CA ARG A 438 7.38 21.00 19.30
C ARG A 438 6.97 21.71 18.01
N GLY A 439 7.19 23.03 17.93
CA GLY A 439 6.97 23.81 16.70
C GLY A 439 5.76 24.75 16.69
N GLY A 440 5.63 25.61 17.71
CA GLY A 440 4.64 26.71 17.69
C GLY A 440 3.27 26.40 18.31
N GLY A 441 3.12 25.26 18.99
CA GLY A 441 1.88 24.85 19.65
C GLY A 441 0.82 24.30 18.68
N LEU A 442 -0.31 23.86 19.23
CA LEU A 442 -1.43 23.31 18.49
C LEU A 442 -2.67 24.17 18.66
N GLU A 443 -3.32 24.50 17.55
CA GLU A 443 -4.62 25.15 17.51
C GLU A 443 -5.75 24.11 17.66
N ILE A 444 -6.45 24.13 18.80
CA ILE A 444 -7.49 23.13 19.08
C ILE A 444 -8.74 23.35 18.23
N CYS A 445 -9.15 24.60 18.02
CA CYS A 445 -10.22 25.01 17.13
C CYS A 445 -10.00 26.47 16.72
N ASP A 446 -10.63 26.92 15.65
CA ASP A 446 -10.54 28.30 15.21
C ASP A 446 -11.58 29.18 15.95
N VAL A 447 -12.76 28.60 16.24
CA VAL A 447 -13.82 29.23 17.01
C VAL A 447 -14.46 28.19 17.95
N LEU A 448 -14.77 28.59 19.18
CA LEU A 448 -15.60 27.80 20.09
C LEU A 448 -17.07 28.25 19.95
N GLY A 449 -17.95 27.32 19.64
CA GLY A 449 -19.39 27.58 19.51
C GLY A 449 -20.11 27.66 20.86
N PRO A 450 -21.37 28.17 20.87
CA PRO A 450 -22.10 28.53 22.09
C PRO A 450 -22.44 27.38 23.03
N GLN A 451 -22.38 26.13 22.58
CA GLN A 451 -22.53 24.94 23.43
C GLN A 451 -21.23 24.12 23.52
N GLY A 452 -20.10 24.72 23.15
CA GLY A 452 -18.78 24.09 23.23
C GLY A 452 -18.38 23.31 21.99
N GLN A 453 -19.01 23.58 20.84
CA GLN A 453 -18.62 23.00 19.57
C GLN A 453 -17.23 23.51 19.15
N LEU A 454 -16.34 22.62 18.74
CA LEU A 454 -15.01 22.94 18.25
C LEU A 454 -15.08 23.20 16.74
N ILE A 455 -15.09 24.46 16.35
CA ILE A 455 -15.31 24.87 14.95
C ILE A 455 -13.96 25.08 14.28
N HIS A 456 -13.77 24.40 13.14
CA HIS A 456 -12.65 24.61 12.23
C HIS A 456 -13.16 25.09 10.88
N VAL A 457 -12.54 26.12 10.32
CA VAL A 457 -13.00 26.79 9.13
C VAL A 457 -11.92 26.74 8.05
N LYS A 458 -12.31 26.41 6.81
CA LYS A 458 -11.38 26.44 5.68
C LYS A 458 -12.01 26.96 4.40
N LYS A 459 -11.21 27.73 3.66
CA LYS A 459 -11.53 28.14 2.28
C LYS A 459 -10.84 27.22 1.27
N ALA A 460 -11.62 26.35 0.62
CA ALA A 460 -11.12 25.36 -0.34
C ALA A 460 -11.44 25.79 -1.79
N ILE A 461 -10.55 26.60 -2.39
CA ILE A 461 -10.75 27.17 -3.74
C ILE A 461 -10.24 26.25 -4.86
N LYS A 462 -9.17 25.48 -4.60
CA LYS A 462 -8.53 24.59 -5.60
C LYS A 462 -7.99 23.31 -4.93
N GLY A 463 -8.34 22.15 -5.50
CA GLY A 463 -7.83 20.84 -5.09
C GLY A 463 -8.39 20.32 -3.76
N SER A 464 -7.95 19.12 -3.38
CA SER A 464 -8.33 18.45 -2.12
C SER A 464 -7.38 18.75 -0.96
N ALA A 465 -6.18 19.29 -1.22
CA ALA A 465 -5.16 19.53 -0.20
C ALA A 465 -5.66 20.42 0.97
N PRO A 466 -6.37 21.54 0.76
CA PRO A 466 -6.89 22.35 1.86
C PRO A 466 -7.91 21.60 2.73
N LEU A 467 -8.76 20.76 2.12
CA LEU A 467 -9.75 19.95 2.83
C LEU A 467 -9.07 18.87 3.66
N ASN A 468 -8.11 18.16 3.08
CA ASN A 468 -7.35 17.14 3.80
C ASN A 468 -6.60 17.73 5.01
N HIS A 469 -6.06 18.95 4.86
CA HIS A 469 -5.44 19.66 5.98
C HIS A 469 -6.46 19.97 7.09
N LEU A 470 -7.64 20.49 6.74
CA LEU A 470 -8.72 20.75 7.69
C LEU A 470 -9.14 19.46 8.43
N PHE A 471 -9.31 18.36 7.69
CA PHE A 471 -9.68 17.07 8.25
C PHE A 471 -8.62 16.51 9.20
N ALA A 472 -7.34 16.68 8.84
CA ALA A 472 -6.22 16.29 9.69
C ALA A 472 -6.14 17.16 10.95
N GLN A 473 -6.35 18.48 10.83
CA GLN A 473 -6.35 19.42 11.95
C GLN A 473 -7.42 19.02 12.97
N ALA A 474 -8.67 18.81 12.54
CA ALA A 474 -9.76 18.37 13.40
C ALA A 474 -9.44 17.04 14.12
N ARG A 475 -8.86 16.06 13.40
CA ARG A 475 -8.47 14.77 13.97
C ARG A 475 -7.38 14.94 15.04
N VAL A 476 -6.31 15.68 14.73
CA VAL A 476 -5.17 15.89 15.63
C VAL A 476 -5.57 16.68 16.87
N SER A 477 -6.42 17.69 16.71
CA SER A 477 -6.97 18.46 17.83
C SER A 477 -7.73 17.56 18.80
N MET A 478 -8.59 16.68 18.27
CA MET A 478 -9.34 15.74 19.10
C MET A 478 -8.49 14.65 19.73
N GLU A 479 -7.52 14.11 18.99
CA GLU A 479 -6.53 13.16 19.51
C GLU A 479 -5.76 13.78 20.69
N THR A 480 -5.35 15.05 20.55
CA THR A 480 -4.65 15.82 21.59
C THR A 480 -5.54 16.05 22.81
N LEU A 481 -6.79 16.49 22.62
CA LEU A 481 -7.74 16.67 23.74
C LEU A 481 -8.02 15.36 24.48
N ARG A 482 -8.06 14.22 23.77
CA ARG A 482 -8.35 12.92 24.36
C ARG A 482 -7.14 12.36 25.12
N HIS A 483 -5.93 12.47 24.56
CA HIS A 483 -4.75 11.74 25.03
C HIS A 483 -3.68 12.61 25.71
N ASP A 484 -3.68 13.94 25.54
CA ASP A 484 -2.74 14.86 26.21
C ASP A 484 -3.46 15.68 27.29
N THR A 485 -3.35 15.21 28.53
CA THR A 485 -3.94 15.87 29.69
C THR A 485 -3.39 17.28 29.92
N GLU A 486 -2.10 17.53 29.62
CA GLU A 486 -1.51 18.87 29.78
C GLU A 486 -2.09 19.84 28.76
N ALA A 487 -2.20 19.41 27.50
CA ALA A 487 -2.81 20.21 26.45
C ALA A 487 -4.29 20.49 26.76
N ARG A 488 -5.04 19.50 27.24
CA ARG A 488 -6.43 19.67 27.65
C ARG A 488 -6.58 20.68 28.79
N SER A 489 -5.74 20.59 29.83
CA SER A 489 -5.77 21.56 30.94
C SER A 489 -5.49 22.99 30.46
N LYS A 490 -4.47 23.18 29.63
CA LYS A 490 -4.13 24.51 29.07
C LYS A 490 -5.21 25.05 28.15
N PHE A 491 -5.92 24.19 27.43
CA PHE A 491 -7.06 24.60 26.63
C PHE A 491 -8.23 25.07 27.53
N ILE A 492 -8.51 24.34 28.62
CA ILE A 492 -9.53 24.74 29.61
C ILE A 492 -9.18 26.10 30.23
N GLU A 493 -7.93 26.30 30.66
CA GLU A 493 -7.43 27.59 31.19
C GLU A 493 -7.69 28.73 30.19
N LYS A 494 -7.34 28.55 28.91
CA LYS A 494 -7.60 29.55 27.87
C LYS A 494 -9.08 29.88 27.71
N ILE A 495 -9.97 28.90 27.84
CA ILE A 495 -11.40 29.16 27.75
C ILE A 495 -11.88 29.94 28.97
N GLU A 496 -11.40 29.64 30.18
CA GLU A 496 -11.73 30.43 31.38
C GLU A 496 -11.21 31.87 31.28
N ASP A 497 -10.04 32.08 30.68
CA ASP A 497 -9.48 33.42 30.47
C ASP A 497 -10.28 34.25 29.44
N LEU A 498 -10.70 33.63 28.34
CA LEU A 498 -11.37 34.31 27.23
C LEU A 498 -12.88 34.42 27.40
N ALA A 499 -13.51 33.43 28.02
CA ALA A 499 -14.95 33.34 28.21
C ALA A 499 -15.29 32.67 29.56
N PRO A 500 -15.09 33.37 30.69
CA PRO A 500 -15.46 32.86 32.01
C PRO A 500 -16.94 32.47 32.04
N GLY A 501 -17.24 31.24 32.46
CA GLY A 501 -18.62 30.74 32.56
C GLY A 501 -19.23 30.19 31.26
N HIS A 502 -18.44 29.99 30.21
CA HIS A 502 -18.89 29.31 28.99
C HIS A 502 -19.44 27.89 29.29
N PRO A 503 -20.59 27.47 28.72
CA PRO A 503 -21.27 26.21 29.09
C PRO A 503 -20.60 24.92 28.54
N VAL A 504 -19.35 24.99 28.08
CA VAL A 504 -18.68 23.83 27.47
C VAL A 504 -18.33 22.79 28.52
N ASP A 505 -18.57 21.52 28.22
CA ASP A 505 -18.17 20.40 29.06
C ASP A 505 -16.63 20.29 29.11
N ARG A 506 -16.04 20.63 30.27
CA ARG A 506 -14.59 20.59 30.50
C ARG A 506 -14.00 19.18 30.44
N SER A 507 -14.82 18.15 30.60
CA SER A 507 -14.35 16.77 30.45
C SER A 507 -14.17 16.37 28.99
N PHE A 508 -14.80 17.11 28.06
CA PHE A 508 -14.90 16.76 26.65
C PHE A 508 -15.30 15.28 26.49
N ALA A 509 -16.31 14.83 27.23
CA ALA A 509 -16.76 13.44 27.18
C ALA A 509 -17.34 13.12 25.79
N THR A 510 -18.24 13.99 25.31
CA THR A 510 -18.92 13.87 24.00
C THR A 510 -18.81 15.17 23.18
N PRO A 511 -17.58 15.57 22.78
CA PRO A 511 -17.36 16.83 22.10
C PRO A 511 -17.96 16.81 20.69
N THR A 512 -18.44 17.96 20.23
CA THR A 512 -18.89 18.13 18.84
C THR A 512 -17.86 18.94 18.07
N VAL A 513 -17.39 18.40 16.96
CA VAL A 513 -16.45 19.05 16.03
C VAL A 513 -17.23 19.51 14.82
N VAL A 514 -17.06 20.77 14.42
CA VAL A 514 -17.76 21.38 13.29
C VAL A 514 -16.73 21.78 12.23
N LEU A 515 -16.95 21.33 10.99
CA LEU A 515 -16.13 21.72 9.84
C LEU A 515 -16.89 22.72 8.97
N GLY A 516 -16.51 23.99 9.05
CA GLY A 516 -17.02 25.05 8.18
C GLY A 516 -16.23 25.15 6.89
N ILE A 517 -16.86 24.88 5.75
CA ILE A 517 -16.16 24.81 4.45
C ILE A 517 -16.79 25.78 3.46
N LEU A 518 -15.95 26.67 2.91
CA LEU A 518 -16.30 27.50 1.75
C LEU A 518 -15.62 26.94 0.49
N LEU A 519 -16.43 26.48 -0.47
CA LEU A 519 -15.96 26.06 -1.78
C LEU A 519 -15.81 27.24 -2.75
N LYS A 520 -15.12 26.99 -3.87
CA LYS A 520 -15.01 27.94 -4.98
C LYS A 520 -16.41 28.41 -5.41
N ASP A 521 -16.52 29.72 -5.67
CA ASP A 521 -17.75 30.37 -6.13
C ASP A 521 -18.96 30.24 -5.18
N GLY A 522 -18.76 29.77 -3.94
CA GLY A 522 -19.83 29.61 -2.95
C GLY A 522 -20.78 28.46 -3.26
N VAL A 523 -20.37 27.51 -4.10
CA VAL A 523 -21.15 26.32 -4.43
C VAL A 523 -21.43 25.52 -3.15
N PRO A 524 -22.67 25.02 -2.94
CA PRO A 524 -22.99 24.21 -1.78
C PRO A 524 -22.14 22.96 -1.68
N LEU A 525 -21.71 22.64 -0.47
CA LEU A 525 -21.02 21.40 -0.15
C LEU A 525 -21.98 20.22 -0.28
N THR A 526 -21.85 19.51 -1.38
CA THR A 526 -22.55 18.28 -1.72
C THR A 526 -21.55 17.17 -2.02
N VAL A 527 -22.03 15.93 -2.06
CA VAL A 527 -21.22 14.79 -2.50
C VAL A 527 -20.61 15.02 -3.90
N ASP A 528 -21.29 15.71 -4.81
CA ASP A 528 -20.82 16.00 -6.17
C ASP A 528 -19.79 17.14 -6.23
N SER A 529 -19.85 18.06 -5.26
CA SER A 529 -18.88 19.16 -5.14
C SER A 529 -17.54 18.72 -4.53
N LEU A 530 -17.51 17.58 -3.82
CA LEU A 530 -16.31 17.02 -3.19
C LEU A 530 -15.59 16.07 -4.14
N PHE A 531 -14.27 16.24 -4.30
CA PHE A 531 -13.42 15.22 -4.92
C PHE A 531 -13.47 13.93 -4.09
N ALA A 532 -13.44 12.75 -4.70
CA ALA A 532 -13.66 11.53 -3.93
C ALA A 532 -12.57 11.25 -2.88
N PHE A 533 -11.32 11.67 -3.10
CA PHE A 533 -10.32 11.59 -2.02
C PHE A 533 -10.74 12.42 -0.79
N ALA A 534 -11.31 13.60 -1.00
CA ALA A 534 -11.86 14.40 0.10
C ALA A 534 -13.11 13.75 0.72
N GLN A 535 -13.95 13.05 -0.08
CA GLN A 535 -15.06 12.25 0.43
C GLN A 535 -14.58 11.12 1.35
N VAL A 536 -13.57 10.37 0.90
CA VAL A 536 -12.92 9.30 1.66
C VAL A 536 -12.28 9.84 2.93
N SER A 537 -11.46 10.89 2.82
CA SER A 537 -10.80 11.52 3.97
C SER A 537 -11.81 12.09 4.98
N LEU A 538 -12.94 12.63 4.52
CA LEU A 538 -14.01 13.10 5.39
C LEU A 538 -14.63 11.95 6.19
N LEU A 539 -14.94 10.81 5.54
CA LEU A 539 -15.44 9.61 6.23
C LEU A 539 -14.41 9.03 7.21
N HIS A 540 -13.12 9.09 6.89
CA HIS A 540 -12.05 8.65 7.79
C HIS A 540 -12.01 9.53 9.03
N THR A 541 -12.04 10.85 8.86
CA THR A 541 -12.13 11.79 9.98
C THR A 541 -13.40 11.56 10.80
N ALA A 542 -14.55 11.36 10.16
CA ALA A 542 -15.80 11.05 10.87
C ALA A 542 -15.68 9.78 11.73
N THR A 543 -15.12 8.71 11.16
CA THR A 543 -14.95 7.42 11.84
C THR A 543 -13.95 7.52 13.00
N ALA A 544 -12.83 8.21 12.80
CA ALA A 544 -11.82 8.42 13.83
C ALA A 544 -12.37 9.26 14.99
N LEU A 545 -13.09 10.35 14.69
CA LEU A 545 -13.73 11.19 15.68
C LEU A 545 -14.78 10.41 16.48
N GLN A 546 -15.63 9.62 15.80
CA GLN A 546 -16.61 8.75 16.45
C GLN A 546 -15.94 7.72 17.36
N GLY A 547 -14.83 7.11 16.93
CA GLY A 547 -14.03 6.19 17.75
C GLY A 547 -13.45 6.85 19.02
N MET A 548 -13.21 8.15 18.97
CA MET A 548 -12.82 8.96 20.15
C MET A 548 -14.02 9.50 20.93
N GLY A 549 -15.26 9.11 20.61
CA GLY A 549 -16.48 9.57 21.27
C GLY A 549 -16.93 10.98 20.88
N ALA A 550 -16.40 11.54 19.80
CA ALA A 550 -16.75 12.86 19.29
C ALA A 550 -17.80 12.79 18.17
N LYS A 551 -18.71 13.77 18.12
CA LYS A 551 -19.65 13.96 17.01
C LYS A 551 -19.02 14.87 15.96
N LEU A 552 -19.20 14.56 14.68
CA LEU A 552 -18.79 15.42 13.57
C LEU A 552 -20.01 16.08 12.91
N GLU A 553 -19.94 17.38 12.69
CA GLU A 553 -20.88 18.16 11.88
C GLU A 553 -20.12 18.87 10.76
N VAL A 554 -20.75 19.01 9.59
CA VAL A 554 -20.16 19.67 8.43
C VAL A 554 -21.09 20.78 7.97
N VAL A 555 -20.56 21.99 7.81
CA VAL A 555 -21.32 23.18 7.44
C VAL A 555 -20.82 23.71 6.11
N SER A 556 -21.71 23.77 5.13
CA SER A 556 -21.48 24.47 3.86
C SER A 556 -21.61 25.97 4.08
N ILE A 557 -20.50 26.70 4.01
CA ILE A 557 -20.51 28.17 4.12
C ILE A 557 -20.82 28.78 2.74
N SER A 558 -21.83 29.64 2.67
CA SER A 558 -22.17 30.41 1.47
C SER A 558 -21.35 31.70 1.37
N ARG A 559 -21.26 32.31 0.19
CA ARG A 559 -20.75 33.69 0.06
C ARG A 559 -21.84 34.70 0.37
N ASP A 560 -21.49 35.84 0.96
CA ASP A 560 -22.43 36.96 1.07
C ASP A 560 -22.82 37.44 -0.34
N PRO A 561 -24.11 37.39 -0.72
CA PRO A 561 -24.56 37.84 -2.04
C PRO A 561 -24.52 39.36 -2.24
N ARG A 562 -24.22 40.15 -1.19
CA ARG A 562 -24.25 41.62 -1.21
C ARG A 562 -22.88 42.28 -1.47
N THR A 563 -21.89 41.52 -1.94
CA THR A 563 -20.54 42.02 -2.28
C THR A 563 -20.07 41.57 -3.65
#